data_AF-A0A7W5H794-F1
#
_entry.id   AF-A0A7W5H794-F1
#
_cell.length_a   1.000
_cell.length_b   1.000
_cell.length_c   1.000
_cell.angle_alpha   90.00
_cell.angle_beta   90.00
_cell.angle_gamma   90.00
#
_symmetry.space_group_name_H-M   'P 1'
#
loop_
_entity.id
_entity.type
_entity.pdbx_description
1 polymer ?
#
loop_
_entity_poly.entity_id
_entity_poly.type
_entity_poly.pdbx_seq_one_letter_code
_entity_poly.pdbx_strand_id
1 'polypeptide(L)'
;MKDPFVQSQWEQLCDHLDQVAEHLGEKTHQVAEFRREAEAFRNGESPDRYQHLLERVAQATEIAIRWQSASDRHEHDDALVDEASDESFPASDPPVFSHSHA
;
A
#
# COMPACT_ATOMS: atom_id res chain seq x y z
N MET A 1 38.03 -7.81 -1.21
CA MET A 1 37.82 -6.44 -0.67
C MET A 1 36.43 -6.03 -1.13
N LYS A 2 35.50 -5.72 -0.22
CA LYS A 2 34.16 -5.26 -0.61
C LYS A 2 34.30 -3.88 -1.23
N ASP A 3 33.58 -3.64 -2.33
CA ASP A 3 33.58 -2.34 -3.01
C ASP A 3 32.86 -1.30 -2.12
N PRO A 4 33.55 -0.24 -1.65
CA PRO A 4 32.96 0.77 -0.78
C PRO A 4 31.74 1.48 -1.42
N PHE A 5 31.74 1.62 -2.75
CA PHE A 5 30.62 2.21 -3.46
C PHE A 5 29.40 1.29 -3.36
N VAL A 6 29.56 0.00 -3.67
CA VAL A 6 28.48 -0.99 -3.60
C VAL A 6 27.87 -1.05 -2.19
N GLN A 7 28.72 -1.02 -1.17
CA GLN A 7 28.24 -1.01 0.22
C GLN A 7 27.40 0.25 0.52
N SER A 8 27.89 1.44 0.15
CA SER A 8 27.15 2.69 0.40
C SER A 8 25.80 2.72 -0.33
N GLN A 9 25.74 2.18 -1.55
CA GLN A 9 24.51 2.13 -2.33
C GLN A 9 23.53 1.09 -1.78
N TRP A 10 24.03 -0.02 -1.25
CA TRP A 10 23.20 -1.00 -0.55
C TRP A 10 22.55 -0.41 0.71
N GLU A 11 23.31 0.33 1.52
CA GLU A 11 22.81 1.02 2.71
C GLU A 11 21.72 2.04 2.34
N GLN A 12 21.98 2.88 1.33
CA GLN A 12 21.00 3.85 0.83
C GLN A 12 19.72 3.19 0.28
N LEU A 13 19.86 2.07 -0.44
CA LEU A 13 18.70 1.32 -0.94
C LEU A 13 17.84 0.79 0.21
N CYS A 14 18.46 0.22 1.24
CA CYS A 14 17.74 -0.28 2.41
C CYS A 14 17.02 0.85 3.14
N ASP A 15 17.70 1.98 3.37
CA ASP A 15 17.09 3.15 4.03
C ASP A 15 15.91 3.71 3.22
N HIS A 16 16.03 3.75 1.89
CA HIS A 16 14.95 4.19 1.02
C HIS A 16 13.77 3.21 1.07
N LEU A 17 14.02 1.90 1.05
CA LEU A 17 12.96 0.90 1.12
C LEU A 17 12.21 0.96 2.45
N ASP A 18 12.90 1.22 3.56
CA ASP A 18 12.27 1.42 4.87
C ASP A 18 11.34 2.65 4.88
N GLN A 19 11.75 3.77 4.24
CA GLN A 19 10.91 4.97 4.12
C GLN A 19 9.65 4.70 3.27
N VAL A 20 9.79 3.93 2.18
CA VAL A 20 8.65 3.54 1.34
C VAL A 20 7.70 2.62 2.10
N ALA A 21 8.24 1.66 2.88
CA ALA A 21 7.45 0.78 3.72
C ALA A 21 6.63 1.56 4.76
N GLU A 22 7.22 2.57 5.39
CA GLU A 22 6.54 3.44 6.35
C GLU A 22 5.42 4.24 5.66
N HIS A 23 5.75 4.97 4.60
CA HIS A 23 4.79 5.83 3.88
C HIS A 23 3.59 5.05 3.31
N LEU A 24 3.83 3.93 2.62
CA LEU A 24 2.74 3.11 2.05
C LEU A 24 2.03 2.28 3.12
N GLY A 25 2.75 1.88 4.16
CA GLY A 25 2.19 1.16 5.29
C GLY A 25 1.24 2.02 6.10
N GLU A 26 1.51 3.33 6.25
CA GLU A 26 0.63 4.27 6.95
C GLU A 26 -0.70 4.41 6.20
N LYS A 27 -0.63 4.58 4.88
CA LYS A 27 -1.81 4.66 4.00
C LYS A 27 -2.71 3.44 4.10
N THR A 28 -2.15 2.25 4.29
CA THR A 28 -2.89 0.98 4.29
C THR A 28 -3.07 0.37 5.67
N HIS A 29 -2.63 1.06 6.73
CA HIS A 29 -2.54 0.52 8.10
C HIS A 29 -1.72 -0.78 8.24
N GLN A 30 -0.78 -1.03 7.33
CA GLN A 30 0.08 -2.23 7.28
C GLN A 30 1.56 -1.95 7.56
N VAL A 31 1.91 -0.82 8.20
CA VAL A 31 3.30 -0.42 8.54
C VAL A 31 4.12 -1.58 9.14
N ALA A 32 3.55 -2.32 10.10
CA ALA A 32 4.26 -3.40 10.78
C ALA A 32 4.58 -4.59 9.87
N GLU A 33 3.80 -4.82 8.81
CA GLU A 33 4.06 -5.87 7.82
C GLU A 33 5.14 -5.42 6.84
N PHE A 34 4.96 -4.25 6.23
CA PHE A 34 5.93 -3.74 5.25
C PHE A 34 7.30 -3.52 5.88
N ARG A 35 7.36 -3.04 7.13
CA ARG A 35 8.62 -2.92 7.88
C ARG A 35 9.30 -4.27 8.12
N ARG A 36 8.54 -5.33 8.42
CA ARG A 36 9.12 -6.69 8.58
C ARG A 36 9.68 -7.21 7.27
N GLU A 37 8.99 -6.96 6.16
CA GLU A 37 9.50 -7.31 4.83
C GLU A 37 10.77 -6.53 4.46
N ALA A 38 10.81 -5.21 4.71
CA ALA A 38 11.98 -4.37 4.49
C ALA A 38 13.18 -4.82 5.36
N GLU A 39 12.93 -5.16 6.63
CA GLU A 39 13.95 -5.71 7.53
C GLU A 39 14.47 -7.07 7.05
N ALA A 40 13.58 -7.95 6.57
CA ALA A 40 13.98 -9.23 5.98
C ALA A 40 14.84 -9.05 4.73
N PHE A 41 14.52 -8.05 3.90
CA PHE A 41 15.32 -7.69 2.72
C PHE A 41 16.71 -7.16 3.13
N ARG A 42 16.77 -6.24 4.10
CA ARG A 42 18.01 -5.66 4.64
C ARG A 42 18.93 -6.72 5.26
N ASN A 43 18.35 -7.67 5.99
CA ASN A 43 19.07 -8.78 6.63
C ASN A 43 19.47 -9.89 5.66
N GLY A 44 19.07 -9.79 4.39
CA GLY A 44 19.49 -10.70 3.34
C GLY A 44 20.97 -10.58 2.99
N GLU A 45 21.37 -11.30 1.94
CA GLU A 45 22.76 -11.27 1.49
C GLU A 45 23.10 -9.92 0.83
N SER A 46 23.99 -9.18 1.48
CA SER A 46 24.52 -7.90 1.00
C SER A 46 25.34 -8.10 -0.29
N PRO A 47 25.14 -7.24 -1.31
CA PRO A 47 25.84 -7.36 -2.58
C PRO A 47 27.34 -7.06 -2.41
N ASP A 48 28.17 -7.89 -3.02
CA ASP A 48 29.64 -7.75 -3.04
C ASP A 48 30.15 -7.11 -4.35
N ARG A 49 29.32 -7.09 -5.40
CA ARG A 49 29.61 -6.54 -6.72
C ARG A 49 28.42 -5.74 -7.25
N TYR A 50 28.71 -4.86 -8.22
CA TYR A 50 27.69 -4.01 -8.84
C TYR A 50 26.54 -4.80 -9.50
N GLN A 51 26.82 -5.95 -10.13
CA GLN A 51 25.77 -6.78 -10.74
C GLN A 51 24.77 -7.28 -9.69
N HIS A 52 25.25 -7.79 -8.56
CA HIS A 52 24.38 -8.22 -7.46
C HIS A 52 23.63 -7.04 -6.83
N LEU A 53 24.23 -5.84 -6.80
CA LEU A 53 23.50 -4.64 -6.37
C LEU A 53 22.32 -4.35 -7.30
N LEU A 54 22.48 -4.46 -8.63
CA LEU A 54 21.38 -4.26 -9.56
C LEU A 54 20.27 -5.30 -9.38
N GLU A 55 20.63 -6.56 -9.14
CA GLU A 55 19.66 -7.62 -8.83
C GLU A 55 18.89 -7.30 -7.54
N ARG A 56 19.58 -6.78 -6.52
CA ARG A 56 18.94 -6.32 -5.28
C ARG A 56 18.03 -5.12 -5.48
N VAL A 57 18.42 -4.15 -6.30
CA VAL A 57 17.56 -3.01 -6.67
C VAL A 57 16.29 -3.50 -7.37
N ALA A 58 16.41 -4.45 -8.29
CA ALA A 58 15.25 -5.03 -8.95
C ALA A 58 14.29 -5.71 -7.95
N GLN A 59 14.83 -6.51 -7.01
CA GLN A 59 14.04 -7.14 -5.95
C GLN A 59 13.35 -6.12 -5.03
N ALA A 60 14.06 -5.07 -4.60
CA ALA A 60 13.48 -3.98 -3.80
C ALA A 60 12.35 -3.27 -4.56
N THR A 61 12.52 -3.08 -5.87
CA THR A 61 11.50 -2.46 -6.73
C THR A 61 10.25 -3.33 -6.81
N GLU A 62 10.40 -4.65 -6.99
CA GLU A 62 9.27 -5.59 -7.00
C GLU A 62 8.48 -5.54 -5.68
N ILE A 63 9.18 -5.47 -4.54
CA ILE A 63 8.56 -5.31 -3.22
C ILE A 63 7.75 -4.00 -3.17
N ALA A 64 8.37 -2.87 -3.54
CA ALA A 64 7.72 -1.56 -3.51
C ALA A 64 6.48 -1.49 -4.42
N ILE A 65 6.54 -2.08 -5.63
CA ILE A 65 5.39 -2.15 -6.55
C ILE A 65 4.22 -2.92 -5.94
N ARG A 66 4.49 -4.01 -5.21
CA ARG A 66 3.43 -4.77 -4.53
C ARG A 66 2.76 -3.94 -3.44
N TRP A 67 3.54 -3.24 -2.62
CA TRP A 67 2.99 -2.35 -1.58
C TRP A 67 2.18 -1.21 -2.18
N GLN A 68 2.67 -0.60 -3.27
CA GLN A 68 1.95 0.44 -3.99
C GLN A 68 0.60 -0.09 -4.51
N SER A 69 0.60 -1.27 -5.14
CA SER A 69 -0.63 -1.89 -5.64
C SER A 69 -1.63 -2.18 -4.53
N ALA A 70 -1.16 -2.53 -3.32
CA ALA A 70 -2.02 -2.69 -2.15
C ALA A 70 -2.60 -1.35 -1.67
N SER A 71 -1.80 -0.28 -1.70
CA SER A 71 -2.24 1.08 -1.40
C SER A 71 -3.32 1.58 -2.36
N ASP A 72 -3.12 1.41 -3.67
CA ASP A 72 -4.07 1.87 -4.68
C ASP A 72 -5.43 1.15 -4.54
N ARG A 73 -5.41 -0.14 -4.17
CA ARG A 73 -6.65 -0.90 -3.90
C ARG A 73 -7.36 -0.40 -2.66
N HIS A 74 -6.62 -0.06 -1.59
CA HIS A 74 -7.21 0.47 -0.37
C HIS A 74 -7.89 1.83 -0.60
N GLU A 75 -7.23 2.74 -1.33
CA GLU A 75 -7.81 4.03 -1.69
C GLU A 75 -9.08 3.89 -2.55
N HIS A 76 -9.12 2.92 -3.47
CA HIS A 76 -10.31 2.62 -4.28
C HIS A 76 -11.47 2.08 -3.42
N ASP A 77 -11.19 1.17 -2.49
CA ASP A 77 -12.21 0.60 -1.61
C ASP A 77 -12.83 1.68 -0.70
N ASP A 78 -12.01 2.59 -0.15
CA ASP A 78 -12.49 3.73 0.65
C ASP A 78 -13.40 4.67 -0.16
N ALA A 79 -13.09 4.90 -1.45
CA ALA A 79 -13.91 5.73 -2.33
C ALA A 79 -15.29 5.12 -2.61
N LEU A 80 -15.42 3.79 -2.67
CA LEU A 80 -16.71 3.11 -2.89
C LEU A 80 -17.64 3.18 -1.68
N VAL A 81 -17.12 3.37 -0.47
CA VAL A 81 -17.91 3.43 0.77
C VAL A 81 -18.72 4.74 0.86
N ASP A 82 -18.29 5.82 0.19
CA ASP A 82 -18.94 7.14 0.26
C ASP A 82 -20.25 7.21 -0.57
N GLU A 83 -20.39 6.43 -1.64
CA GLU A 83 -21.58 6.50 -2.52
C GLU A 83 -22.82 5.77 -1.97
N ALA A 84 -22.67 4.88 -0.98
CA ALA A 84 -23.79 4.12 -0.40
C ALA A 84 -24.68 4.95 0.55
N SER A 85 -24.28 6.18 0.89
CA SER A 85 -25.00 7.04 1.83
C SER A 85 -25.97 8.03 1.16
N ASP A 86 -25.90 8.21 -0.16
CA ASP A 86 -26.72 9.19 -0.91
C ASP A 86 -28.02 8.60 -1.49
N GLU A 87 -28.29 7.31 -1.29
CA GLU A 87 -29.59 6.70 -1.60
C GLU A 87 -30.64 7.07 -0.54
N SER A 88 -31.09 8.32 -0.58
CA SER A 88 -32.36 8.70 0.04
C SER A 88 -33.50 8.02 -0.72
N PHE A 89 -33.84 6.79 -0.31
CA PHE A 89 -35.09 6.17 -0.70
C PHE A 89 -36.21 7.19 -0.43
N PRO A 90 -37.01 7.59 -1.44
CA PRO A 90 -38.16 8.43 -1.17
C PRO A 90 -39.02 7.64 -0.18
N ALA A 91 -39.11 8.14 1.06
CA ALA A 91 -40.07 7.67 2.03
C ALA A 91 -41.43 7.75 1.34
N SER A 92 -41.91 6.59 0.89
CA SER A 92 -43.14 6.49 0.14
C SER A 92 -44.23 6.90 1.09
N ASP A 93 -44.73 8.13 0.97
CA ASP A 93 -45.89 8.58 1.73
C ASP A 93 -46.98 7.51 1.56
N PRO A 94 -47.48 6.91 2.67
CA PRO A 94 -48.48 5.86 2.57
C PRO A 94 -49.71 6.42 1.87
N PRO A 95 -50.36 5.66 0.96
CA PRO A 95 -51.52 6.15 0.23
C PRO A 95 -52.63 6.54 1.20
N VAL A 96 -53.13 7.77 1.09
CA VAL A 96 -54.28 8.24 1.85
C VAL A 96 -55.53 7.59 1.29
N PHE A 97 -56.03 6.54 1.95
CA PHE A 97 -57.35 5.99 1.62
C PHE A 97 -58.44 6.98 2.04
N SER A 98 -58.87 7.84 1.12
CA SER A 98 -60.12 8.58 1.28
C SER A 98 -61.29 7.59 1.18
N HIS A 99 -61.86 7.20 2.32
CA HIS A 99 -63.15 6.53 2.36
C HIS A 99 -64.24 7.56 2.07
N SER A 100 -64.58 7.72 0.80
CA SER A 100 -65.88 8.23 0.40
C SER A 100 -66.80 7.04 0.16
N HIS A 101 -67.62 6.71 1.16
CA HIS A 101 -68.81 5.91 0.93
C HIS A 101 -70.00 6.61 1.56
N ALA A 102 -71.01 6.79 0.70
CA ALA A 102 -72.32 7.36 0.95
C ALA A 102 -73.12 6.59 2.00
#